data_AF-A0A1F6EDL8-F1
#
_entry.id   AF-A0A1F6EDL8-F1
#
_cell.length_a   1.000
_cell.length_b   1.000
_cell.length_c   1.000
_cell.angle_alpha   90.00
_cell.angle_beta   90.00
_cell.angle_gamma   90.00
#
_symmetry.space_group_name_H-M   'P 1'
#
loop_
_entity.id
_entity.type
_entity.pdbx_description
1 polymer ?
#
loop_
_entity_poly.entity_id
_entity_poly.type
_entity_poly.pdbx_seq_one_letter_code
_entity_poly.pdbx_strand_id
1 'polypeptide(L)'
;MQRSFSATLHKKGCHEMEKPALEVAESAAGIVPTVEYGGVRISTDLHDCRGPITIAEGAITAFVEALRASGVNVQYFGFKPYPDDTTNLHADLGESHCSGGTYLKRRQVHYEVVMCFESRDNTDLARAADRELQRVFNGTLAERYEMPWRSP
;
A
#
# COMPACT_ATOMS: atom_id res chain seq x y z
N MET A 1 18.70 -43.16 -41.88
CA MET A 1 19.82 -42.77 -40.98
C MET A 1 19.72 -41.28 -40.71
N GLN A 2 19.03 -40.89 -39.64
CA GLN A 2 18.96 -39.49 -39.20
C GLN A 2 20.19 -39.18 -38.34
N ARG A 3 20.95 -38.16 -38.73
CA ARG A 3 22.10 -37.63 -38.00
C ARG A 3 21.60 -36.64 -36.96
N SER A 4 21.93 -36.90 -35.70
CA SER A 4 21.69 -35.99 -34.58
C SER A 4 22.70 -34.83 -34.68
N PHE A 5 22.21 -33.60 -34.50
CA PHE A 5 23.02 -32.42 -34.28
C PHE A 5 22.80 -31.98 -32.83
N SER A 6 23.90 -32.01 -32.06
CA SER A 6 24.01 -31.45 -30.72
C SER A 6 24.16 -29.93 -30.83
N ALA A 7 23.31 -29.18 -30.15
CA ALA A 7 23.49 -27.76 -29.91
C ALA A 7 23.25 -27.46 -28.43
N THR A 8 24.35 -27.22 -27.73
CA THR A 8 24.44 -26.80 -26.34
C THR A 8 23.82 -25.41 -26.17
N LEU A 9 22.75 -25.30 -25.41
CA LEU A 9 22.18 -24.02 -24.95
C LEU A 9 22.37 -23.91 -23.44
N HIS A 10 23.27 -23.02 -23.03
CA HIS A 10 23.43 -22.58 -21.66
C HIS A 10 22.16 -21.84 -21.22
N LYS A 11 21.34 -22.48 -20.36
CA LYS A 11 20.36 -21.75 -19.55
C LYS A 11 21.03 -21.39 -18.23
N LYS A 12 21.39 -20.11 -18.08
CA LYS A 12 21.57 -19.49 -16.77
C LYS A 12 20.21 -19.58 -16.06
N GLY A 13 20.11 -20.48 -15.08
CA GLY A 13 18.94 -20.59 -14.22
C GLY A 13 18.82 -19.34 -13.36
N CYS A 14 17.58 -18.86 -13.21
CA CYS A 14 17.19 -17.85 -12.25
C CYS A 14 17.82 -18.15 -10.88
N HIS A 15 18.40 -17.13 -10.26
CA HIS A 15 18.66 -17.18 -8.83
C HIS A 15 17.31 -17.34 -8.11
N GLU A 16 17.07 -18.52 -7.52
CA GLU A 16 16.07 -18.68 -6.47
C GLU A 16 16.49 -17.74 -5.34
N MET A 17 15.73 -16.66 -5.13
CA MET A 17 15.91 -15.86 -3.92
C MET A 17 15.37 -16.69 -2.75
N GLU A 18 16.24 -17.00 -1.81
CA GLU A 18 15.93 -17.74 -0.59
C GLU A 18 14.72 -17.11 0.11
N LYS A 19 13.69 -17.94 0.39
CA LYS A 19 12.59 -17.56 1.28
C LYS A 19 13.19 -17.20 2.65
N PRO A 20 12.75 -16.12 3.31
CA PRO A 20 13.19 -15.85 4.68
C PRO A 20 12.79 -17.01 5.58
N ALA A 21 13.74 -17.49 6.37
CA ALA A 21 13.54 -18.59 7.31
C ALA A 21 12.49 -18.19 8.36
N LEU A 22 11.47 -19.04 8.52
CA LEU A 22 10.53 -18.99 9.64
C LEU A 22 11.30 -19.25 10.94
N GLU A 23 11.48 -18.22 11.78
CA GLU A 23 11.89 -18.44 13.16
C GLU A 23 10.68 -18.92 13.97
N VAL A 24 10.73 -20.18 14.41
CA VAL A 24 9.71 -20.78 15.28
C VAL A 24 10.16 -20.58 16.73
N ALA A 25 9.49 -19.70 17.47
CA ALA A 25 9.69 -19.57 18.91
C ALA A 25 8.89 -20.65 19.64
N GLU A 26 9.57 -21.53 20.37
CA GLU A 26 8.92 -22.52 21.22
C GLU A 26 8.30 -21.85 22.46
N SER A 27 7.01 -22.08 22.71
CA SER A 27 6.40 -21.82 24.03
C SER A 27 5.65 -23.06 24.52
N ALA A 28 5.66 -23.26 25.84
CA ALA A 28 5.22 -24.47 26.54
C ALA A 28 3.70 -24.74 26.52
N ALA A 29 2.96 -24.18 25.58
CA ALA A 29 1.51 -24.35 25.43
C ALA A 29 1.13 -24.75 23.99
N GLY A 30 1.85 -25.71 23.41
CA GLY A 30 1.57 -26.18 22.05
C GLY A 30 1.97 -25.14 20.99
N ILE A 31 2.57 -25.63 19.90
CA ILE A 31 2.95 -24.77 18.76
C ILE A 31 1.67 -24.36 18.06
N VAL A 32 1.15 -23.17 18.39
CA VAL A 32 0.29 -22.44 17.45
C VAL A 32 1.25 -21.61 16.61
N PRO A 33 1.37 -21.84 15.29
CA PRO A 33 2.13 -20.95 14.44
C PRO A 33 1.45 -19.58 14.49
N THR A 34 1.98 -18.65 15.26
CA THR A 34 1.78 -17.23 14.96
C THR A 34 2.62 -17.00 13.71
N VAL A 35 2.01 -17.23 12.55
CA VAL A 35 2.57 -16.72 11.31
C VAL A 35 2.61 -15.20 11.50
N GLU A 36 3.79 -14.62 11.66
CA GLU A 36 3.94 -13.17 11.65
C GLU A 36 3.56 -12.72 10.24
N TYR A 37 2.27 -12.44 10.02
CA TYR A 37 1.80 -11.84 8.78
C TYR A 37 2.32 -10.40 8.76
N GLY A 38 3.45 -10.24 8.09
CA GLY A 38 4.05 -8.94 7.80
C GLY A 38 3.29 -8.20 6.70
N GLY A 39 3.65 -6.95 6.51
CA GLY A 39 3.16 -6.12 5.44
C GLY A 39 4.08 -4.94 5.22
N VAL A 40 3.62 -3.97 4.44
CA VAL A 40 4.25 -2.66 4.31
C VAL A 40 3.28 -1.57 4.72
N ARG A 41 3.77 -0.56 5.42
CA ARG A 41 3.08 0.70 5.66
C ARG A 41 3.86 1.81 4.98
N ILE A 42 3.18 2.54 4.10
CA ILE A 42 3.68 3.78 3.51
C ILE A 42 2.87 4.92 4.12
N SER A 43 3.52 5.85 4.81
CA SER A 43 2.89 7.07 5.32
C SER A 43 3.45 8.27 4.56
N THR A 44 2.57 9.13 4.08
CA THR A 44 2.92 10.24 3.21
C THR A 44 2.21 11.51 3.66
N ASP A 45 2.99 12.60 3.77
CA ASP A 45 2.50 13.95 3.99
C ASP A 45 2.78 14.82 2.77
N LEU A 46 1.73 15.45 2.25
CA LEU A 46 1.77 16.38 1.14
C LEU A 46 1.34 17.77 1.61
N HIS A 47 2.10 18.80 1.24
CA HIS A 47 1.74 20.20 1.47
C HIS A 47 1.46 20.91 0.14
N ASP A 48 0.82 22.08 0.20
CA ASP A 48 0.53 22.92 -0.97
C ASP A 48 -0.22 22.17 -2.08
N CYS A 49 -1.14 21.27 -1.67
CA CYS A 49 -1.90 20.42 -2.58
C CYS A 49 -2.77 21.26 -3.53
N ARG A 50 -2.56 21.03 -4.83
CA ARG A 50 -3.34 21.64 -5.92
C ARG A 50 -4.55 20.79 -6.32
N GLY A 51 -4.55 19.52 -5.92
CA GLY A 51 -5.69 18.63 -6.03
C GLY A 51 -6.78 18.95 -4.99
N PRO A 52 -7.87 18.16 -4.99
CA PRO A 52 -9.01 18.39 -4.13
C PRO A 52 -8.70 18.00 -2.68
N ILE A 53 -8.84 18.93 -1.76
CA ILE A 53 -8.64 18.72 -0.31
C ILE A 53 -9.94 18.89 0.48
N THR A 54 -11.00 19.43 -0.11
CA THR A 54 -12.30 19.53 0.56
C THR A 54 -13.34 18.60 -0.07
N ILE A 55 -14.43 18.35 0.64
CA ILE A 55 -15.54 17.53 0.14
C ILE A 55 -16.17 18.20 -1.09
N ALA A 56 -16.38 19.52 -1.05
CA ALA A 56 -16.89 20.27 -2.20
C ALA A 56 -15.93 20.25 -3.41
N GLU A 57 -14.61 20.23 -3.18
CA GLU A 57 -13.61 20.06 -4.24
C GLU A 57 -13.57 18.62 -4.79
N GLY A 58 -14.17 17.64 -4.10
CA GLY A 58 -14.22 16.24 -4.51
C GLY A 58 -13.12 15.35 -3.91
N ALA A 59 -12.57 15.69 -2.74
CA ALA A 59 -11.48 14.94 -2.10
C ALA A 59 -11.81 13.45 -1.88
N ILE A 60 -13.07 13.15 -1.54
CA ILE A 60 -13.57 11.79 -1.36
C ILE A 60 -13.44 10.97 -2.66
N THR A 61 -13.97 11.52 -3.76
CA THR A 61 -13.93 10.85 -5.07
C THR A 61 -12.50 10.63 -5.53
N ALA A 62 -11.65 11.66 -5.41
CA ALA A 62 -10.24 11.59 -5.79
C ALA A 62 -9.48 10.49 -5.03
N PHE A 63 -9.70 10.36 -3.73
CA PHE A 63 -9.08 9.33 -2.90
C PHE A 63 -9.48 7.91 -3.35
N VAL A 64 -10.78 7.66 -3.52
CA VAL A 64 -11.28 6.34 -3.92
C VAL A 64 -10.85 5.99 -5.35
N GLU A 65 -10.89 6.96 -6.27
CA GLU A 65 -10.47 6.73 -7.65
C GLU A 65 -8.97 6.50 -7.76
N ALA A 66 -8.14 7.17 -6.95
CA ALA A 66 -6.70 6.89 -6.89
C ALA A 66 -6.41 5.44 -6.45
N LEU A 67 -7.08 4.97 -5.40
CA LEU A 67 -6.93 3.59 -4.93
C LEU A 67 -7.42 2.56 -5.96
N ARG A 68 -8.50 2.85 -6.70
CA ARG A 68 -8.95 1.97 -7.78
C ARG A 68 -7.99 1.99 -8.97
N ALA A 69 -7.46 3.17 -9.32
CA ALA A 69 -6.50 3.33 -10.42
C ALA A 69 -5.18 2.58 -10.15
N SER A 70 -4.78 2.42 -8.89
CA SER A 70 -3.60 1.62 -8.54
C SER A 70 -3.81 0.11 -8.63
N GLY A 71 -5.03 -0.35 -8.93
CA GLY A 71 -5.38 -1.76 -9.01
C GLY A 71 -5.67 -2.41 -7.66
N VAL A 72 -5.81 -1.62 -6.58
CA VAL A 72 -6.21 -2.15 -5.27
C VAL A 72 -7.70 -2.45 -5.27
N ASN A 73 -8.08 -3.59 -4.69
CA ASN A 73 -9.48 -3.91 -4.43
C ASN A 73 -9.99 -3.13 -3.22
N VAL A 74 -10.79 -2.09 -3.45
CA VAL A 74 -11.45 -1.30 -2.39
C VAL A 74 -12.76 -1.98 -2.01
N GLN A 75 -12.85 -2.52 -0.80
CA GLN A 75 -14.01 -3.26 -0.29
C GLN A 75 -15.03 -2.34 0.36
N TYR A 76 -14.55 -1.40 1.17
CA TYR A 76 -15.37 -0.44 1.88
C TYR A 76 -14.66 0.92 1.90
N PHE A 77 -15.45 1.98 1.99
CA PHE A 77 -14.96 3.33 2.15
C PHE A 77 -15.86 4.09 3.13
N GLY A 78 -15.23 4.82 4.05
CA GLY A 78 -15.86 5.71 5.00
C GLY A 78 -15.13 7.04 5.08
N PHE A 79 -15.85 8.08 5.48
CA PHE A 79 -15.27 9.41 5.69
C PHE A 79 -15.96 10.12 6.86
N LYS A 80 -15.27 11.10 7.43
CA LYS A 80 -15.81 11.96 8.48
C LYS A 80 -15.55 13.43 8.14
N PRO A 81 -16.59 14.23 7.86
CA PRO A 81 -16.43 15.65 7.54
C PRO A 81 -16.07 16.47 8.77
N TYR A 82 -15.37 17.59 8.54
CA TYR A 82 -15.14 18.66 9.51
C TYR A 82 -15.92 19.93 9.14
N PRO A 83 -16.11 20.88 10.08
CA PRO A 83 -16.86 22.12 9.81
C PRO A 83 -16.27 23.00 8.70
N ASP A 84 -14.99 22.84 8.39
CA ASP A 84 -14.26 23.60 7.36
C ASP A 84 -14.22 22.88 6.00
N ASP A 85 -15.11 21.90 5.78
CA ASP A 85 -15.25 21.10 4.55
C ASP A 85 -14.10 20.11 4.28
N THR A 86 -13.11 20.01 5.17
CA THR A 86 -12.10 18.95 5.14
C THR A 86 -12.65 17.62 5.66
N THR A 87 -11.89 16.53 5.50
CA THR A 87 -12.38 15.21 5.89
C THR A 87 -11.26 14.27 6.31
N ASN A 88 -11.58 13.38 7.26
CA ASN A 88 -10.86 12.12 7.40
C ASN A 88 -11.40 11.11 6.39
N LEU A 89 -10.53 10.22 5.92
CA LEU A 89 -10.76 9.24 4.88
C LEU A 89 -10.29 7.87 5.38
N HIS A 90 -11.07 6.83 5.11
CA HIS A 90 -10.67 5.45 5.40
C HIS A 90 -11.24 4.52 4.33
N ALA A 91 -10.41 3.63 3.81
CA ALA A 91 -10.80 2.59 2.89
C ALA A 91 -10.30 1.23 3.40
N ASP A 92 -11.19 0.25 3.45
CA ASP A 92 -10.80 -1.15 3.66
C ASP A 92 -10.44 -1.73 2.30
N LEU A 93 -9.27 -2.37 2.25
CA LEU A 93 -8.66 -2.90 1.04
C LEU A 93 -8.62 -4.43 1.16
N GLY A 94 -8.53 -5.13 0.04
CA GLY A 94 -8.21 -6.56 0.08
C GLY A 94 -6.91 -6.79 0.85
N GLU A 95 -7.01 -7.40 2.04
CA GLU A 95 -5.91 -7.66 2.99
C GLU A 95 -5.26 -6.41 3.59
N SER A 96 -6.00 -5.30 3.80
CA SER A 96 -5.51 -4.14 4.57
C SER A 96 -6.49 -2.95 4.71
N HIS A 97 -5.95 -1.73 4.90
CA HIS A 97 -6.62 -0.45 4.82
C HIS A 97 -5.73 0.67 4.22
N CYS A 98 -6.36 1.75 3.77
CA CYS A 98 -5.72 3.05 3.54
C CYS A 98 -6.50 4.10 4.32
N SER A 99 -5.80 4.89 5.15
CA SER A 99 -6.42 5.91 5.99
C SER A 99 -5.76 7.26 5.75
N GLY A 100 -6.43 8.36 6.06
CA GLY A 100 -5.86 9.68 5.89
C GLY A 100 -6.79 10.82 6.28
N GLY A 101 -6.34 12.03 6.01
CA GLY A 101 -7.09 13.24 6.27
C GLY A 101 -6.59 14.41 5.44
N THR A 102 -7.51 15.34 5.18
CA THR A 102 -7.21 16.60 4.51
C THR A 102 -7.27 17.75 5.50
N TYR A 103 -6.47 18.80 5.26
CA TYR A 103 -6.37 19.94 6.18
C TYR A 103 -6.20 21.25 5.39
N LEU A 104 -7.04 22.26 5.68
CA LEU A 104 -6.98 23.55 4.96
C LEU A 104 -5.66 24.29 5.21
N LYS A 105 -5.15 24.21 6.43
CA LYS A 105 -3.90 24.89 6.80
C LYS A 105 -2.76 24.28 5.98
N ARG A 106 -2.13 25.10 5.12
CA ARG A 106 -1.12 24.68 4.12
C ARG A 106 -1.64 23.75 3.02
N ARG A 107 -2.96 23.62 2.84
CA ARG A 107 -3.58 22.70 1.87
C ARG A 107 -2.91 21.32 1.94
N GLN A 108 -2.92 20.73 3.14
CA GLN A 108 -2.20 19.50 3.43
C GLN A 108 -3.09 18.27 3.23
N VAL A 109 -2.48 17.17 2.82
CA VAL A 109 -3.07 15.83 2.86
C VAL A 109 -2.08 14.89 3.53
N HIS A 110 -2.55 14.18 4.55
CA HIS A 110 -1.84 13.07 5.16
C HIS A 110 -2.56 11.77 4.78
N TYR A 111 -1.82 10.73 4.44
CA TYR A 111 -2.41 9.40 4.32
C TYR A 111 -1.39 8.30 4.63
N GLU A 112 -1.91 7.12 4.91
CA GLU A 112 -1.15 5.89 4.99
C GLU A 112 -1.79 4.81 4.12
N VAL A 113 -0.94 4.11 3.37
CA VAL A 113 -1.31 2.88 2.68
C VAL A 113 -0.64 1.75 3.43
N VAL A 114 -1.45 0.90 4.06
CA VAL A 114 -0.97 -0.35 4.64
C VAL A 114 -1.32 -1.45 3.66
N MET A 115 -0.47 -2.45 3.44
CA MET A 115 -0.79 -3.68 2.71
C MET A 115 -0.20 -4.89 3.44
N CYS A 116 -1.01 -5.88 3.83
CA CYS A 116 -0.51 -7.13 4.40
C CYS A 116 0.00 -8.09 3.32
N PHE A 117 0.81 -9.07 3.72
CA PHE A 117 1.36 -10.12 2.86
C PHE A 117 0.65 -11.48 3.07
N GLU A 118 -0.65 -11.47 3.36
CA GLU A 118 -1.40 -12.68 3.74
C GLU A 118 -1.53 -13.67 2.57
N SER A 119 -1.86 -13.19 1.36
CA SER A 119 -1.90 -14.04 0.16
C SER A 119 -0.65 -13.95 -0.73
N ARG A 120 0.04 -12.80 -0.73
CA ARG A 120 1.22 -12.52 -1.55
C ARG A 120 1.94 -11.26 -1.07
N ASP A 121 3.16 -11.04 -1.55
CA ASP A 121 3.82 -9.73 -1.39
C ASP A 121 3.02 -8.65 -2.16
N ASN A 122 2.51 -7.68 -1.41
CA ASN A 122 1.71 -6.55 -1.91
C ASN A 122 2.49 -5.22 -1.91
N THR A 123 3.82 -5.25 -1.78
CA THR A 123 4.66 -4.04 -1.71
C THR A 123 4.49 -3.12 -2.91
N ASP A 124 4.54 -3.68 -4.13
CA ASP A 124 4.40 -2.87 -5.34
C ASP A 124 2.99 -2.30 -5.50
N LEU A 125 1.98 -2.99 -4.98
CA LEU A 125 0.61 -2.51 -4.94
C LEU A 125 0.46 -1.34 -3.96
N ALA A 126 1.10 -1.41 -2.78
CA ALA A 126 1.16 -0.31 -1.83
C ALA A 126 1.80 0.94 -2.46
N ARG A 127 2.95 0.75 -3.13
CA ARG A 127 3.68 1.83 -3.81
C ARG A 127 2.87 2.40 -4.99
N ALA A 128 2.09 1.58 -5.68
CA ALA A 128 1.20 2.06 -6.73
C ALA A 128 0.07 2.94 -6.17
N ALA A 129 -0.55 2.53 -5.06
CA ALA A 129 -1.57 3.32 -4.38
C ALA A 129 -1.00 4.66 -3.89
N ASP A 130 0.17 4.64 -3.24
CA ASP A 130 0.87 5.86 -2.82
C ASP A 130 1.14 6.80 -4.02
N ARG A 131 1.64 6.29 -5.15
CA ARG A 131 1.86 7.12 -6.36
C ARG A 131 0.58 7.74 -6.89
N GLU A 132 -0.51 6.99 -6.96
CA GLU A 132 -1.80 7.53 -7.43
C GLU A 132 -2.35 8.58 -6.48
N LEU A 133 -2.21 8.39 -5.16
CA LEU A 133 -2.60 9.38 -4.16
C LEU A 133 -1.79 10.67 -4.28
N GLN A 134 -0.46 10.57 -4.42
CA GLN A 134 0.40 11.74 -4.70
C GLN A 134 -0.03 12.47 -5.98
N ARG A 135 -0.38 11.73 -7.03
CA ARG A 135 -0.80 12.29 -8.31
C ARG A 135 -2.12 13.06 -8.20
N VAL A 136 -3.14 12.50 -7.53
CA VAL A 136 -4.47 13.15 -7.47
C VAL A 136 -4.46 14.36 -6.54
N PHE A 137 -3.77 14.29 -5.41
CA PHE A 137 -3.68 15.42 -4.48
C PHE A 137 -2.68 16.48 -4.94
N ASN A 138 -1.72 16.12 -5.79
CA ASN A 138 -0.82 17.03 -6.48
C ASN A 138 -0.22 18.08 -5.53
N GLY A 139 0.44 17.59 -4.48
CA GLY A 139 1.13 18.40 -3.49
C GLY A 139 2.64 18.23 -3.55
N THR A 140 3.33 19.09 -2.82
CA THR A 140 4.75 18.96 -2.53
C THR A 140 4.95 17.89 -1.47
N LEU A 141 5.78 16.88 -1.76
CA LEU A 141 6.14 15.85 -0.79
C LEU A 141 6.90 16.47 0.38
N ALA A 142 6.27 16.47 1.56
CA ALA A 142 6.86 16.98 2.78
C ALA A 142 7.60 15.86 3.52
N GLU A 143 6.92 14.75 3.77
CA GLU A 143 7.49 13.56 4.41
C GLU A 143 6.94 12.28 3.75
N ARG A 144 7.76 11.23 3.72
CA ARG A 144 7.37 9.90 3.28
C ARG A 144 8.17 8.85 4.02
N TYR A 145 7.47 7.92 4.66
CA TYR A 145 8.06 6.78 5.35
C TYR A 145 7.51 5.48 4.76
N GLU A 146 8.40 4.53 4.49
CA GLU A 146 8.04 3.17 4.11
C GLU A 146 8.66 2.24 5.13
N MET A 147 7.83 1.51 5.86
CA MET A 147 8.25 0.68 6.99
C MET A 147 7.56 -0.69 6.98
N PRO A 148 8.18 -1.72 7.57
CA PRO A 148 7.51 -2.98 7.81
C PRO A 148 6.24 -2.76 8.65
N TRP A 149 5.14 -3.34 8.20
CA TRP A 149 3.91 -3.45 8.97
C TRP A 149 3.85 -4.83 9.60
N ARG A 150 3.40 -4.91 10.85
CA ARG A 150 3.04 -6.16 11.51
C ARG A 150 1.61 -5.98 11.96
N SER A 151 0.71 -6.86 11.50
CA SER A 151 -0.62 -6.89 12.10
C SER A 151 -0.45 -7.26 13.57
N PRO A 152 -1.00 -6.48 14.52
CA PRO A 152 -1.02 -6.87 15.93
C PRO A 152 -1.82 -8.17 16.16
#